data_AF-A0A516AFT7-F1
#
_entry.id   AF-A0A516AFT7-F1
#
_cell.length_a   1.000
_cell.length_b   1.000
_cell.length_c   1.000
_cell.angle_alpha   90.00
_cell.angle_beta   90.00
_cell.angle_gamma   90.00
#
_symmetry.space_group_name_H-M   'P 1'
#
loop_
_entity.id
_entity.type
_entity.pdbx_description
1 polymer ?
#
loop_
_entity_poly.entity_id
_entity_poly.type
_entity_poly.pdbx_seq_one_letter_code
_entity_poly.pdbx_strand_id
1 'polypeptide(L)'
;MASQQAASGRAAAVLRRPARAVAEEPEAEEAAEEPEGEEEEAPAPGGRRRPGGGAAPAAKRRRAEGAEPAVLRRPARRAAEEEGQEEEEEEAAEAAEAEPKAPAPPAAEAAKRPLEGDARELVELFCDEGMMGRCLEAAGYDASRLPLEQLTRDTVREGLTWLRAIEQELQKPSPNAVSLQRLSRSFFTAVPLGPATAEGEVIDTPERLKERLAAVELLADVEPVYGKLAKLRAGGGHLRRTLSQPAEEEAPGEEEGGGARKRPQTPYFRYFAEHQEAITKELGPGAKVTEVAKKASEAWHALPPEQRAPYEEPYRAEKEEYAREQEALKARRAALAEEADPLVERQYRLLACALELVPAGSKVWALLHEYVRSSNEAVPPGRALRLARAFALRRQGEEARFGRRASDPNRLLLWQGAPLASWAALLSQGPRPRAAEAPAAGLAFGKGLYFTDLAGVAARRCGIPGAGGEQGCNRLFLLLAEVALGKCQQALQPQADAGKYCKQGSVLGQGALVPNPARARTLACGTRVPLGPAVARPGRSAFEHNEYVVYNAGQVRARYVVEARLLSTAEAAAADAAAAAAA
;
A
#
# COMPACT_ATOMS: atom_id res chain seq x y z
N MET A 1 -16.38 -71.91 -26.76
CA MET A 1 -17.46 -71.50 -27.68
C MET A 1 -17.50 -69.98 -27.64
N ALA A 2 -16.85 -69.30 -28.59
CA ALA A 2 -17.43 -68.69 -29.80
C ALA A 2 -18.41 -67.55 -29.43
N SER A 3 -18.40 -66.33 -29.97
CA SER A 3 -17.64 -65.55 -30.97
C SER A 3 -18.29 -64.14 -30.84
N GLN A 4 -17.71 -62.95 -31.06
CA GLN A 4 -16.88 -62.44 -32.15
C GLN A 4 -16.20 -61.13 -31.69
N GLN A 5 -14.97 -60.95 -32.15
CA GLN A 5 -14.24 -59.68 -32.25
C GLN A 5 -14.54 -59.03 -33.61
N ALA A 6 -14.42 -57.70 -33.69
CA ALA A 6 -14.08 -57.02 -34.94
C ALA A 6 -13.06 -55.91 -34.67
N ALA A 7 -11.85 -56.12 -35.20
CA ALA A 7 -10.82 -55.12 -35.39
C ALA A 7 -10.65 -54.90 -36.90
N SER A 8 -10.37 -53.66 -37.32
CA SER A 8 -9.81 -53.33 -38.63
C SER A 8 -9.07 -52.00 -38.49
N GLY A 9 -7.87 -51.91 -39.06
CA GLY A 9 -6.98 -50.78 -38.93
C GLY A 9 -6.38 -50.29 -40.25
N ARG A 10 -5.51 -49.28 -40.08
CA ARG A 10 -4.44 -48.75 -40.96
C ARG A 10 -4.82 -48.17 -42.33
N ALA A 11 -4.38 -46.93 -42.57
CA ALA A 11 -3.19 -46.67 -43.40
C ALA A 11 -2.81 -45.17 -43.39
N ALA A 12 -1.50 -44.91 -43.25
CA ALA A 12 -0.85 -43.63 -43.49
C ALA A 12 -0.48 -43.50 -44.98
N ALA A 13 -0.55 -42.29 -45.54
CA ALA A 13 -0.05 -41.99 -46.88
C ALA A 13 0.84 -40.73 -46.85
N VAL A 14 2.12 -40.99 -47.15
CA VAL A 14 3.20 -40.05 -47.45
C VAL A 14 3.07 -39.62 -48.92
N LEU A 15 3.21 -38.33 -49.24
CA LEU A 15 3.43 -37.88 -50.61
C LEU A 15 4.75 -37.10 -50.71
N ARG A 16 5.71 -37.72 -51.40
CA ARG A 16 6.96 -37.12 -51.90
C ARG A 16 6.74 -36.60 -53.33
N ARG A 17 7.56 -35.59 -53.67
CA ARG A 17 7.77 -34.92 -54.97
C ARG A 17 7.82 -35.85 -56.21
N PRO A 18 7.75 -35.24 -57.41
CA PRO A 18 8.87 -35.40 -58.32
C PRO A 18 9.42 -34.08 -58.89
N ALA A 19 10.70 -34.14 -59.25
CA ALA A 19 11.51 -33.12 -59.91
C ALA A 19 11.50 -33.30 -61.43
N ARG A 20 11.82 -32.23 -62.18
CA ARG A 20 12.52 -32.35 -63.47
C ARG A 20 13.37 -31.10 -63.74
N ALA A 21 14.68 -31.32 -63.91
CA ALA A 21 15.70 -30.42 -64.45
C ALA A 21 15.56 -30.31 -65.99
N VAL A 22 16.23 -29.46 -66.78
CA VAL A 22 17.66 -29.08 -66.89
C VAL A 22 17.75 -27.86 -67.85
N ALA A 23 18.68 -26.92 -67.64
CA ALA A 23 19.62 -26.40 -68.66
C ALA A 23 20.50 -25.23 -68.13
N GLU A 24 21.79 -25.52 -68.04
CA GLU A 24 23.02 -24.67 -68.01
C GLU A 24 23.07 -23.68 -69.20
N GLU A 25 23.88 -22.60 -69.33
CA GLU A 25 25.06 -21.94 -68.72
C GLU A 25 25.31 -20.63 -69.57
N PRO A 26 26.42 -19.84 -69.51
CA PRO A 26 27.34 -19.44 -68.43
C PRO A 26 27.74 -17.91 -68.44
N GLU A 27 28.52 -17.53 -67.41
CA GLU A 27 29.64 -16.54 -67.33
C GLU A 27 29.52 -15.06 -67.81
N ALA A 28 29.88 -14.12 -66.91
CA ALA A 28 31.03 -13.21 -67.08
C ALA A 28 31.27 -12.30 -65.84
N GLU A 29 32.54 -12.21 -65.44
CA GLU A 29 33.17 -11.24 -64.53
C GLU A 29 32.96 -9.78 -64.96
N GLU A 30 32.88 -8.84 -64.01
CA GLU A 30 33.75 -7.64 -64.06
C GLU A 30 33.88 -6.97 -62.69
N ALA A 31 35.12 -6.62 -62.36
CA ALA A 31 35.55 -5.88 -61.18
C ALA A 31 35.43 -4.36 -61.40
N ALA A 32 35.26 -3.58 -60.33
CA ALA A 32 35.72 -2.19 -60.28
C ALA A 32 35.89 -1.71 -58.84
N GLU A 33 37.04 -1.08 -58.63
CA GLU A 33 37.66 -0.57 -57.42
C GLU A 33 36.96 0.66 -56.79
N GLU A 34 37.15 0.76 -55.47
CA GLU A 34 37.37 1.93 -54.58
C GLU A 34 37.73 3.30 -55.21
N PRO A 35 37.46 4.46 -54.54
CA PRO A 35 38.30 4.87 -53.39
C PRO A 35 37.65 5.63 -52.21
N GLU A 36 38.48 5.68 -51.18
CA GLU A 36 38.48 6.32 -49.87
C GLU A 36 38.10 7.81 -49.83
N GLY A 37 37.77 8.29 -48.62
CA GLY A 37 37.60 9.70 -48.29
C GLY A 37 37.30 9.96 -46.80
N GLU A 38 38.36 9.87 -45.99
CA GLU A 38 38.77 10.71 -44.84
C GLU A 38 37.77 11.27 -43.80
N GLU A 39 38.10 10.93 -42.54
CA GLU A 39 38.29 11.78 -41.34
C GLU A 39 37.38 13.00 -41.07
N GLU A 40 36.75 13.04 -39.88
CA GLU A 40 37.17 13.97 -38.81
C GLU A 40 36.53 13.61 -37.45
N GLU A 41 37.33 13.78 -36.41
CA GLU A 41 37.14 13.31 -35.04
C GLU A 41 36.71 14.46 -34.10
N ALA A 42 36.11 14.10 -32.96
CA ALA A 42 36.12 14.80 -31.65
C ALA A 42 34.99 15.82 -31.30
N PRO A 43 34.80 16.19 -30.01
CA PRO A 43 34.92 15.39 -28.78
C PRO A 43 33.77 15.62 -27.74
N ALA A 44 33.78 14.77 -26.71
CA ALA A 44 33.01 14.88 -25.47
C ALA A 44 33.48 16.04 -24.55
N PRO A 45 32.69 16.44 -23.53
CA PRO A 45 33.22 17.20 -22.41
C PRO A 45 33.05 16.48 -21.06
N GLY A 46 34.11 16.54 -20.25
CA GLY A 46 34.08 16.27 -18.82
C GLY A 46 34.72 17.42 -18.03
N GLY A 47 34.24 17.63 -16.80
CA GLY A 47 35.09 18.13 -15.70
C GLY A 47 34.93 19.57 -15.19
N ARG A 48 34.10 19.72 -14.14
CA ARG A 48 34.25 20.56 -12.92
C ARG A 48 35.05 21.89 -12.98
N ARG A 49 34.42 22.98 -12.51
CA ARG A 49 34.74 23.71 -11.25
C ARG A 49 33.85 24.97 -11.06
N ARG A 50 33.43 25.20 -9.80
CA ARG A 50 32.93 26.47 -9.20
C ARG A 50 34.10 27.47 -9.05
N PRO A 51 33.93 28.80 -8.81
CA PRO A 51 32.97 29.39 -7.84
C PRO A 51 32.41 30.82 -8.13
N GLY A 52 31.49 31.26 -7.27
CA GLY A 52 31.46 32.67 -6.81
C GLY A 52 30.26 33.55 -7.21
N GLY A 53 29.46 33.94 -6.20
CA GLY A 53 29.25 35.36 -5.87
C GLY A 53 28.10 36.15 -6.50
N GLY A 54 27.15 36.57 -5.65
CA GLY A 54 26.32 37.80 -5.78
C GLY A 54 25.28 37.80 -6.90
N ALA A 55 24.18 38.56 -6.87
CA ALA A 55 23.60 39.49 -5.92
C ALA A 55 22.12 39.64 -6.29
N ALA A 56 21.28 40.01 -5.33
CA ALA A 56 19.94 40.53 -5.59
C ALA A 56 20.02 41.86 -6.36
N PRO A 57 18.92 42.31 -7.00
CA PRO A 57 18.25 43.45 -6.38
C PRO A 57 16.72 43.46 -6.47
N ALA A 58 16.16 44.20 -5.53
CA ALA A 58 14.76 44.60 -5.42
C ALA A 58 14.34 45.62 -6.49
N ALA A 59 13.05 45.62 -6.84
CA ALA A 59 12.43 46.72 -7.59
C ALA A 59 11.04 47.09 -7.01
N LYS A 60 11.05 48.18 -6.26
CA LYS A 60 10.15 49.35 -6.23
C LYS A 60 8.62 49.16 -6.31
N ARG A 61 8.01 49.56 -5.19
CA ARG A 61 6.68 50.18 -5.03
C ARG A 61 6.47 51.36 -5.98
N ARG A 62 5.22 51.53 -6.45
CA ARG A 62 4.57 52.84 -6.60
C ARG A 62 3.14 52.76 -6.05
N ARG A 63 2.83 53.69 -5.15
CA ARG A 63 1.48 54.06 -4.69
C ARG A 63 0.91 55.09 -5.66
N ALA A 64 -0.41 55.09 -5.83
CA ALA A 64 -1.19 56.31 -5.99
C ALA A 64 -2.56 56.09 -5.31
N GLU A 65 -2.97 57.11 -4.56
CA GLU A 65 -4.11 57.17 -3.64
C GLU A 65 -5.40 57.60 -4.34
N GLY A 66 -6.54 57.34 -3.68
CA GLY A 66 -7.60 58.34 -3.57
C GLY A 66 -9.02 57.95 -4.01
N ALA A 67 -9.92 57.94 -3.01
CA ALA A 67 -11.34 58.34 -3.04
C ALA A 67 -12.42 57.24 -2.80
N GLU A 68 -13.03 57.33 -1.62
CA GLU A 68 -14.36 56.85 -1.20
C GLU A 68 -15.24 58.09 -0.86
N PRO A 69 -16.54 57.98 -0.53
CA PRO A 69 -17.58 57.06 -1.00
C PRO A 69 -18.89 57.83 -1.38
N ALA A 70 -19.85 57.16 -2.02
CA ALA A 70 -21.21 57.69 -2.19
C ALA A 70 -22.28 56.69 -1.73
N VAL A 71 -23.01 57.15 -0.72
CA VAL A 71 -24.16 56.56 -0.05
C VAL A 71 -25.38 56.52 -0.97
N LEU A 72 -26.03 55.37 -1.12
CA LEU A 72 -27.43 55.31 -1.57
C LEU A 72 -28.24 54.30 -0.75
N ARG A 73 -29.45 54.76 -0.45
CA ARG A 73 -30.33 54.40 0.67
C ARG A 73 -31.18 53.15 0.39
N ARG A 74 -31.50 52.42 1.47
CA ARG A 74 -32.66 51.52 1.58
C ARG A 74 -33.98 52.27 1.40
N PRO A 75 -35.06 51.56 1.02
CA PRO A 75 -36.38 51.84 1.57
C PRO A 75 -36.88 50.65 2.40
N ALA A 76 -37.68 50.99 3.41
CA ALA A 76 -38.32 50.10 4.36
C ALA A 76 -39.79 49.84 4.01
N ARG A 77 -40.23 48.62 4.38
CA ARG A 77 -41.54 48.15 4.85
C ARG A 77 -42.85 48.73 4.26
N ARG A 78 -43.72 47.81 3.84
CA ARG A 78 -45.14 47.81 4.21
C ARG A 78 -45.52 46.45 4.79
N ALA A 79 -46.27 46.51 5.88
CA ALA A 79 -46.91 45.41 6.59
C ALA A 79 -48.39 45.32 6.17
N ALA A 80 -48.92 44.10 6.19
CA ALA A 80 -50.32 43.69 6.38
C ALA A 80 -50.22 42.19 6.74
N GLU A 81 -50.33 41.81 8.02
CA GLU A 81 -51.57 41.45 8.73
C GLU A 81 -52.32 40.30 8.06
N GLU A 82 -52.14 39.08 8.59
CA GLU A 82 -53.24 38.19 8.97
C GLU A 82 -52.75 37.26 10.09
N GLU A 83 -53.35 37.42 11.26
CA GLU A 83 -53.21 36.59 12.46
C GLU A 83 -54.07 35.31 12.31
N GLY A 84 -53.66 34.25 13.01
CA GLY A 84 -54.62 33.25 13.50
C GLY A 84 -54.22 31.79 13.26
N GLN A 85 -53.61 31.20 14.29
CA GLN A 85 -53.75 29.82 14.80
C GLN A 85 -52.37 29.25 15.20
N GLU A 86 -51.92 29.67 16.38
CA GLU A 86 -51.11 28.82 17.26
C GLU A 86 -52.06 27.86 18.01
N GLU A 87 -51.47 26.79 18.55
CA GLU A 87 -52.03 25.84 19.53
C GLU A 87 -52.69 24.57 18.97
N GLU A 88 -51.87 23.67 18.40
CA GLU A 88 -51.93 22.22 18.66
C GLU A 88 -50.71 21.52 18.03
N GLU A 89 -49.49 21.83 18.48
CA GLU A 89 -48.31 20.97 18.19
C GLU A 89 -47.15 21.27 19.16
N GLU A 90 -47.46 21.45 20.45
CA GLU A 90 -46.45 21.54 21.52
C GLU A 90 -46.61 20.39 22.51
N GLU A 91 -46.84 19.17 21.99
CA GLU A 91 -46.72 17.94 22.78
C GLU A 91 -46.36 16.73 21.88
N ALA A 92 -45.32 16.88 21.06
CA ALA A 92 -44.60 15.77 20.41
C ALA A 92 -43.08 16.01 20.36
N ALA A 93 -42.59 16.98 21.14
CA ALA A 93 -41.19 17.36 21.22
C ALA A 93 -40.45 16.61 22.35
N GLU A 94 -40.64 15.29 22.46
CA GLU A 94 -39.80 14.45 23.33
C GLU A 94 -39.70 13.01 22.81
N ALA A 95 -39.26 12.86 21.55
CA ALA A 95 -38.77 11.58 21.00
C ALA A 95 -37.82 11.76 19.79
N ALA A 96 -37.13 12.90 19.70
CA ALA A 96 -36.12 13.14 18.67
C ALA A 96 -34.73 12.67 19.14
N GLU A 97 -34.56 11.36 19.30
CA GLU A 97 -33.25 10.75 19.55
C GLU A 97 -32.41 10.65 18.26
N ALA A 98 -31.41 11.53 18.21
CA ALA A 98 -30.05 11.41 17.67
C ALA A 98 -29.76 10.57 16.41
N GLU A 99 -29.43 11.25 15.30
CA GLU A 99 -28.54 10.75 14.23
C GLU A 99 -28.05 11.91 13.30
N PRO A 100 -26.92 11.76 12.58
CA PRO A 100 -25.58 12.01 13.07
C PRO A 100 -25.04 13.38 12.59
N LYS A 101 -24.90 14.32 13.51
CA LYS A 101 -23.77 15.26 13.48
C LYS A 101 -22.59 14.56 14.15
N ALA A 102 -21.42 14.56 13.52
CA ALA A 102 -20.18 14.20 14.19
C ALA A 102 -20.04 15.05 15.48
N PRO A 103 -19.67 14.40 16.60
CA PRO A 103 -18.25 14.32 16.87
C PRO A 103 -17.89 12.93 17.42
N ALA A 104 -17.59 11.99 16.53
CA ALA A 104 -16.67 10.91 16.92
C ALA A 104 -15.30 11.57 17.16
N PRO A 105 -14.57 11.18 18.22
CA PRO A 105 -13.30 11.80 18.60
C PRO A 105 -12.35 11.90 17.39
N PRO A 106 -11.45 12.89 17.36
CA PRO A 106 -10.41 12.94 16.33
C PRO A 106 -9.70 11.58 16.26
N ALA A 107 -9.23 11.15 15.08
CA ALA A 107 -8.56 9.85 14.90
C ALA A 107 -7.42 9.59 15.92
N ALA A 108 -6.86 10.66 16.48
CA ALA A 108 -5.87 10.62 17.56
C ALA A 108 -6.40 10.21 18.95
N GLU A 109 -7.71 10.31 19.21
CA GLU A 109 -8.35 9.88 20.47
C GLU A 109 -8.93 8.46 20.40
N ALA A 110 -9.48 8.05 19.25
CA ALA A 110 -9.85 6.65 19.03
C ALA A 110 -8.62 5.73 19.09
N ALA A 111 -7.45 6.23 18.68
CA ALA A 111 -6.17 5.54 18.80
C ALA A 111 -5.58 5.49 20.23
N LYS A 112 -6.29 5.98 21.26
CA LYS A 112 -5.83 5.92 22.67
C LYS A 112 -6.34 4.68 23.42
N ARG A 113 -7.39 4.01 22.92
CA ARG A 113 -7.89 2.76 23.52
C ARG A 113 -7.17 1.59 22.85
N PRO A 114 -6.84 0.52 23.60
CA PRO A 114 -6.31 -0.71 23.01
C PRO A 114 -7.24 -1.21 21.92
N LEU A 115 -6.65 -1.74 20.86
CA LEU A 115 -7.36 -2.31 19.73
C LEU A 115 -7.93 -3.67 20.14
N GLU A 116 -9.25 -3.78 20.16
CA GLU A 116 -9.96 -4.99 20.57
C GLU A 116 -10.89 -5.52 19.47
N GLY A 117 -11.23 -6.80 19.56
CA GLY A 117 -12.24 -7.46 18.72
C GLY A 117 -11.97 -7.36 17.22
N ASP A 118 -12.99 -6.97 16.46
CA ASP A 118 -12.99 -6.98 14.99
C ASP A 118 -11.97 -6.04 14.36
N ALA A 119 -11.71 -4.88 14.98
CA ALA A 119 -10.72 -3.94 14.47
C ALA A 119 -9.30 -4.50 14.59
N ARG A 120 -9.02 -5.22 15.69
CA ARG A 120 -7.75 -5.91 15.92
C ARG A 120 -7.47 -6.97 14.87
N GLU A 121 -8.43 -7.87 14.63
CA GLU A 121 -8.30 -8.90 13.61
C GLU A 121 -8.09 -8.31 12.21
N LEU A 122 -8.77 -7.19 11.89
CA LEU A 122 -8.60 -6.52 10.61
C LEU A 122 -7.19 -5.94 10.43
N VAL A 123 -6.62 -5.34 11.48
CA VAL A 123 -5.25 -4.82 11.46
C VAL A 123 -4.24 -5.94 11.33
N GLU A 124 -4.38 -7.01 12.11
CA GLU A 124 -3.52 -8.19 12.02
C GLU A 124 -3.54 -8.78 10.60
N LEU A 125 -4.72 -8.90 9.98
CA LEU A 125 -4.88 -9.37 8.60
C LEU A 125 -4.18 -8.45 7.59
N PHE A 126 -4.44 -7.14 7.62
CA PHE A 126 -3.88 -6.21 6.66
C PHE A 126 -2.37 -6.01 6.82
N CYS A 127 -1.82 -6.30 8.00
CA CYS A 127 -0.40 -6.21 8.31
C CYS A 127 0.32 -7.59 8.29
N ASP A 128 -0.35 -8.66 7.87
CA ASP A 128 0.25 -10.00 7.76
C ASP A 128 1.27 -10.04 6.61
N GLU A 129 2.55 -10.07 6.97
CA GLU A 129 3.68 -10.14 6.04
C GLU A 129 3.68 -11.44 5.22
N GLY A 130 3.27 -12.56 5.82
CA GLY A 130 3.18 -13.86 5.14
C GLY A 130 2.08 -13.88 4.09
N MET A 131 0.94 -13.22 4.34
CA MET A 131 -0.12 -12.99 3.37
C MET A 131 0.36 -12.12 2.23
N MET A 132 1.08 -11.02 2.52
CA MET A 132 1.69 -10.18 1.48
C MET A 132 2.65 -10.99 0.60
N GLY A 133 3.50 -11.82 1.22
CA GLY A 133 4.40 -12.74 0.53
C GLY A 133 3.65 -13.69 -0.40
N ARG A 134 2.64 -14.41 0.09
CA ARG A 134 1.81 -15.33 -0.72
C ARG A 134 1.08 -14.62 -1.86
N CYS A 135 0.57 -13.41 -1.64
CA CYS A 135 -0.07 -12.63 -2.70
C CYS A 135 0.92 -12.22 -3.80
N LEU A 136 2.15 -11.86 -3.44
CA LEU A 136 3.19 -11.51 -4.40
C LEU A 136 3.72 -12.75 -5.15
N GLU A 137 3.91 -13.88 -4.45
CA GLU A 137 4.26 -15.16 -5.08
C GLU A 137 3.18 -15.62 -6.09
N ALA A 138 1.90 -15.47 -5.75
CA ALA A 138 0.79 -15.74 -6.66
C ALA A 138 0.78 -14.81 -7.89
N ALA A 139 1.30 -13.58 -7.74
CA ALA A 139 1.55 -12.65 -8.85
C ALA A 139 2.87 -12.95 -9.62
N GLY A 140 3.57 -14.03 -9.23
CA GLY A 140 4.80 -14.50 -9.84
C GLY A 140 6.08 -13.91 -9.28
N TYR A 141 6.07 -13.23 -8.13
CA TYR A 141 7.28 -12.68 -7.50
C TYR A 141 8.17 -13.76 -6.91
N ASP A 142 9.47 -13.68 -7.18
CA ASP A 142 10.47 -14.61 -6.66
C ASP A 142 11.31 -13.97 -5.55
N ALA A 143 10.89 -14.22 -4.31
CA ALA A 143 11.56 -13.72 -3.11
C ALA A 143 12.96 -14.34 -2.88
N SER A 144 13.29 -15.46 -3.55
CA SER A 144 14.63 -16.06 -3.45
C SER A 144 15.68 -15.26 -4.22
N ARG A 145 15.27 -14.59 -5.30
CA ARG A 145 16.12 -13.71 -6.11
C ARG A 145 16.25 -12.32 -5.51
N LEU A 146 15.17 -11.79 -4.96
CA LEU A 146 15.15 -10.52 -4.23
C LEU A 146 14.24 -10.65 -3.02
N PRO A 147 14.79 -10.73 -1.80
CA PRO A 147 13.98 -10.72 -0.59
C PRO A 147 13.15 -9.44 -0.49
N LEU A 148 11.91 -9.54 0.02
CA LEU A 148 10.99 -8.40 0.12
C LEU A 148 11.52 -7.28 1.03
N GLU A 149 12.36 -7.62 2.01
CA GLU A 149 13.05 -6.65 2.88
C GLU A 149 14.08 -5.80 2.11
N GLN A 150 14.55 -6.28 0.96
CA GLN A 150 15.50 -5.61 0.08
C GLN A 150 14.81 -4.91 -1.10
N LEU A 151 13.50 -5.06 -1.27
CA LEU A 151 12.73 -4.38 -2.30
C LEU A 151 12.81 -2.86 -2.07
N THR A 152 13.15 -2.12 -3.13
CA THR A 152 13.26 -0.67 -3.08
C THR A 152 12.28 0.00 -4.04
N ARG A 153 11.90 1.24 -3.71
CA ARG A 153 11.15 2.11 -4.64
C ARG A 153 11.82 2.25 -6.02
N ASP A 154 13.14 2.24 -6.10
CA ASP A 154 13.86 2.36 -7.36
C ASP A 154 13.68 1.11 -8.23
N THR A 155 13.70 -0.10 -7.64
CA THR A 155 13.40 -1.37 -8.33
C THR A 155 12.00 -1.35 -8.94
N VAL A 156 11.01 -0.91 -8.17
CA VAL A 156 9.61 -0.79 -8.64
C VAL A 156 9.51 0.23 -9.79
N ARG A 157 10.15 1.40 -9.64
CA ARG A 157 10.16 2.44 -10.68
C ARG A 157 10.82 1.95 -11.97
N GLU A 158 11.93 1.23 -11.86
CA GLU A 158 12.63 0.65 -12.99
C GLU A 158 11.74 -0.36 -13.73
N GLY A 159 11.08 -1.26 -12.99
CA GLY A 159 10.10 -2.19 -13.55
C GLY A 159 8.99 -1.50 -14.34
N LEU A 160 8.39 -0.45 -13.77
CA LEU A 160 7.36 0.35 -14.44
C LEU A 160 7.89 1.05 -15.71
N THR A 161 9.16 1.49 -15.68
CA THR A 161 9.81 2.12 -16.84
C THR A 161 10.00 1.12 -17.98
N TRP A 162 10.45 -0.11 -17.69
CA TRP A 162 10.55 -1.17 -18.69
C TRP A 162 9.20 -1.56 -19.27
N LEU A 163 8.18 -1.73 -18.43
CA LEU A 163 6.83 -2.01 -18.91
C LEU A 163 6.29 -0.88 -19.81
N ARG A 164 6.63 0.37 -19.54
CA ARG A 164 6.23 1.50 -20.39
C ARG A 164 6.96 1.48 -21.75
N ALA A 165 8.22 1.09 -21.79
CA ALA A 165 8.92 0.89 -23.05
C ALA A 165 8.28 -0.25 -23.87
N ILE A 166 7.85 -1.33 -23.21
CA ILE A 166 7.12 -2.44 -23.85
C ILE A 166 5.78 -1.95 -24.39
N GLU A 167 5.01 -1.17 -23.60
CA GLU A 167 3.76 -0.54 -24.06
C GLU A 167 3.97 0.27 -25.35
N GLN A 168 5.02 1.10 -25.40
CA GLN A 168 5.33 1.93 -26.56
C GLN A 168 5.68 1.09 -27.80
N GLU A 169 6.37 -0.04 -27.62
CA GLU A 169 6.67 -0.98 -28.71
C GLU A 169 5.40 -1.67 -29.22
N LEU A 170 4.53 -2.12 -28.32
CA LEU A 170 3.25 -2.77 -28.65
C LEU A 170 2.25 -1.83 -29.33
N GLN A 171 2.36 -0.52 -29.12
CA GLN A 171 1.52 0.49 -29.76
C GLN A 171 1.93 0.83 -31.20
N LYS A 172 3.09 0.34 -31.67
CA LYS A 172 3.53 0.56 -33.05
C LYS A 172 2.64 -0.21 -34.04
N PRO A 173 2.46 0.27 -35.29
CA PRO A 173 1.74 -0.46 -36.32
C PRO A 173 2.31 -1.86 -36.59
N SER A 174 3.63 -2.01 -36.46
CA SER A 174 4.36 -3.27 -36.56
C SER A 174 5.34 -3.41 -35.38
N PRO A 175 4.91 -4.01 -34.25
CA PRO A 175 5.78 -4.23 -33.10
C PRO A 175 6.96 -5.14 -33.48
N ASN A 176 8.18 -4.76 -33.08
CA ASN A 176 9.37 -5.55 -33.38
C ASN A 176 9.58 -6.66 -32.32
N ALA A 177 9.51 -7.93 -32.75
CA ALA A 177 9.64 -9.08 -31.87
C ALA A 177 11.01 -9.15 -31.14
N VAL A 178 12.09 -8.77 -31.80
CA VAL A 178 13.45 -8.76 -31.20
C VAL A 178 13.56 -7.66 -30.14
N SER A 179 12.97 -6.49 -30.40
CA SER A 179 12.88 -5.40 -29.42
C SER A 179 12.08 -5.83 -28.20
N LEU A 180 10.90 -6.45 -28.40
CA LEU A 180 10.05 -6.96 -27.30
C LEU A 180 10.77 -8.02 -26.46
N GLN A 181 11.49 -8.94 -27.11
CA GLN A 181 12.33 -9.92 -26.40
C GLN A 181 13.40 -9.25 -25.55
N ARG A 182 14.15 -8.28 -26.10
CA ARG A 182 15.19 -7.55 -25.36
C ARG A 182 14.61 -6.77 -24.18
N LEU A 183 13.53 -6.03 -24.40
CA LEU A 183 12.84 -5.26 -23.35
C LEU A 183 12.29 -6.16 -22.25
N SER A 184 11.70 -7.31 -22.61
CA SER A 184 11.18 -8.30 -21.65
C SER A 184 12.31 -8.88 -20.79
N ARG A 185 13.45 -9.23 -21.40
CA ARG A 185 14.64 -9.70 -20.65
C ARG A 185 15.13 -8.66 -19.66
N SER A 186 15.24 -7.39 -20.08
CA SER A 186 15.60 -6.28 -19.19
C SER A 186 14.61 -6.12 -18.03
N PHE A 187 13.30 -6.19 -18.30
CA PHE A 187 12.27 -6.17 -17.27
C PHE A 187 12.45 -7.29 -16.22
N PHE A 188 12.58 -8.54 -16.66
CA PHE A 188 12.72 -9.70 -15.77
C PHE A 188 14.07 -9.78 -15.05
N THR A 189 15.07 -9.04 -15.55
CA THR A 189 16.36 -8.86 -14.87
C THR A 189 16.22 -7.84 -13.73
N ALA A 190 15.51 -6.73 -13.98
CA ALA A 190 15.32 -5.67 -13.00
C ALA A 190 14.32 -6.05 -11.88
N VAL A 191 13.23 -6.75 -12.23
CA VAL A 191 12.20 -7.17 -11.29
C VAL A 191 12.00 -8.69 -11.37
N PRO A 192 12.18 -9.43 -10.27
CA PRO A 192 12.08 -10.89 -10.28
C PRO A 192 10.61 -11.32 -10.25
N LEU A 193 9.94 -11.13 -11.38
CA LEU A 193 8.61 -11.65 -11.67
C LEU A 193 8.75 -12.79 -12.70
N GLY A 194 8.12 -13.94 -12.49
CA GLY A 194 8.22 -15.10 -13.38
C GLY A 194 9.22 -16.16 -12.90
N PRO A 195 9.26 -17.33 -13.57
CA PRO A 195 10.05 -18.48 -13.12
C PRO A 195 11.55 -18.15 -13.10
N ALA A 196 12.29 -18.73 -12.14
CA ALA A 196 13.74 -18.53 -11.95
C ALA A 196 14.57 -18.75 -13.22
N THR A 197 14.06 -19.56 -14.16
CA THR A 197 14.61 -19.76 -15.51
C THR A 197 13.98 -18.78 -16.50
N ALA A 198 14.37 -17.50 -16.42
CA ALA A 198 13.84 -16.39 -17.25
C ALA A 198 14.14 -16.49 -18.76
N GLU A 199 14.49 -17.66 -19.30
CA GLU A 199 14.86 -17.81 -20.72
C GLU A 199 13.66 -17.85 -21.69
N GLY A 200 12.42 -17.89 -21.20
CA GLY A 200 11.26 -18.18 -22.05
C GLY A 200 10.15 -17.13 -22.16
N GLU A 201 10.02 -16.19 -21.21
CA GLU A 201 8.85 -15.31 -21.19
C GLU A 201 9.09 -13.98 -21.93
N VAL A 202 8.18 -13.66 -22.85
CA VAL A 202 8.17 -12.42 -23.63
C VAL A 202 6.84 -11.72 -23.42
N ILE A 203 6.89 -10.44 -23.08
CA ILE A 203 5.73 -9.57 -22.93
C ILE A 203 5.44 -8.96 -24.31
N ASP A 204 4.75 -9.72 -25.14
CA ASP A 204 4.47 -9.43 -26.56
C ASP A 204 2.99 -9.14 -26.87
N THR A 205 2.14 -9.18 -25.85
CA THR A 205 0.70 -8.93 -25.97
C THR A 205 0.23 -7.92 -24.93
N PRO A 206 -0.81 -7.12 -25.22
CA PRO A 206 -1.42 -6.21 -24.25
C PRO A 206 -1.92 -6.92 -22.98
N GLU A 207 -2.35 -8.17 -23.09
CA GLU A 207 -2.85 -8.99 -21.98
C GLU A 207 -1.71 -9.34 -21.01
N ARG A 208 -0.58 -9.82 -21.52
CA ARG A 208 0.63 -10.08 -20.71
C ARG A 208 1.17 -8.81 -20.08
N LEU A 209 1.15 -7.69 -20.81
CA LEU A 209 1.56 -6.39 -20.27
C LEU A 209 0.67 -5.99 -19.08
N LYS A 210 -0.66 -6.16 -19.18
CA LYS A 210 -1.60 -5.85 -18.09
C LYS A 210 -1.36 -6.74 -16.86
N GLU A 211 -1.13 -8.03 -17.07
CA GLU A 211 -0.83 -8.98 -15.98
C GLU A 211 0.46 -8.58 -15.24
N ARG A 212 1.55 -8.36 -15.99
CA ARG A 212 2.83 -7.95 -15.41
C ARG A 212 2.76 -6.56 -14.77
N LEU A 213 1.99 -5.64 -15.35
CA LEU A 213 1.74 -4.34 -14.74
C LEU A 213 1.01 -4.47 -13.40
N ALA A 214 -0.04 -5.29 -13.32
CA ALA A 214 -0.76 -5.53 -12.07
C ALA A 214 0.16 -6.08 -10.96
N ALA A 215 1.09 -6.97 -11.30
CA ALA A 215 2.08 -7.49 -10.35
C ALA A 215 3.05 -6.40 -9.85
N VAL A 216 3.54 -5.52 -10.74
CA VAL A 216 4.42 -4.40 -10.33
C VAL A 216 3.66 -3.33 -9.55
N GLU A 217 2.38 -3.10 -9.85
CA GLU A 217 1.52 -2.21 -9.04
C GLU A 217 1.32 -2.77 -7.63
N LEU A 218 1.14 -4.09 -7.49
CA LEU A 218 1.08 -4.74 -6.17
C LEU A 218 2.40 -4.57 -5.39
N LEU A 219 3.55 -4.71 -6.06
CA LEU A 219 4.86 -4.41 -5.46
C LEU A 219 4.95 -2.93 -5.01
N ALA A 220 4.42 -1.99 -5.79
CA ALA A 220 4.39 -0.57 -5.46
C ALA A 220 3.51 -0.23 -4.25
N ASP A 221 2.53 -1.08 -3.95
CA ASP A 221 1.73 -0.99 -2.73
C ASP A 221 2.44 -1.65 -1.54
N VAL A 222 3.08 -2.81 -1.70
CA VAL A 222 3.73 -3.53 -0.59
C VAL A 222 5.04 -2.87 -0.14
N GLU A 223 5.88 -2.40 -1.07
CA GLU A 223 7.20 -1.80 -0.79
C GLU A 223 7.23 -0.79 0.36
N PRO A 224 6.36 0.24 0.40
CA PRO A 224 6.48 1.31 1.39
C PRO A 224 6.05 0.92 2.82
N VAL A 225 5.46 -0.27 2.99
CA VAL A 225 4.96 -0.76 4.28
C VAL A 225 5.71 -2.01 4.76
N TYR A 226 6.12 -2.92 3.88
CA TYR A 226 6.70 -4.21 4.24
C TYR A 226 7.95 -4.07 5.13
N GLY A 227 8.94 -3.27 4.71
CA GLY A 227 10.16 -3.06 5.50
C GLY A 227 9.91 -2.35 6.84
N LYS A 228 8.79 -1.66 7.02
CA LYS A 228 8.37 -1.11 8.32
C LYS A 228 7.74 -2.18 9.18
N LEU A 229 6.86 -3.01 8.61
CA LEU A 229 6.25 -4.15 9.30
C LEU A 229 7.31 -5.14 9.81
N ALA A 230 8.29 -5.50 8.98
CA ALA A 230 9.40 -6.36 9.37
C ALA A 230 10.20 -5.79 10.56
N LYS A 231 10.42 -4.47 10.59
CA LYS A 231 11.07 -3.79 11.73
C LYS A 231 10.21 -3.83 12.99
N LEU A 232 8.90 -3.70 12.87
CA LEU A 232 7.99 -3.82 14.01
C LEU A 232 8.01 -5.24 14.58
N ARG A 233 7.92 -6.26 13.70
CA ARG A 233 8.03 -7.68 14.10
C ARG A 233 9.36 -7.99 14.80
N ALA A 234 10.44 -7.35 14.39
CA ALA A 234 11.76 -7.48 15.02
C ALA A 234 11.91 -6.73 16.36
N GLY A 235 10.81 -6.26 16.98
CA GLY A 235 10.84 -5.53 18.25
C GLY A 235 11.14 -4.03 18.11
N GLY A 236 11.06 -3.47 16.89
CA GLY A 236 11.25 -2.05 16.64
C GLY A 236 9.97 -1.22 16.83
N GLY A 237 10.11 0.11 16.87
CA GLY A 237 8.96 1.03 16.80
C GLY A 237 8.11 1.17 18.07
N HIS A 238 8.62 0.74 19.23
CA HIS A 238 8.02 1.05 20.52
C HIS A 238 7.97 2.57 20.75
N LEU A 239 6.95 3.05 21.47
CA LEU A 239 6.88 4.45 21.90
C LEU A 239 8.11 4.85 22.71
N ARG A 240 8.58 6.08 22.54
CA ARG A 240 9.70 6.59 23.36
C ARG A 240 9.44 6.45 24.86
N ARG A 241 8.19 6.64 25.30
CA ARG A 241 7.78 6.50 26.71
C ARG A 241 7.91 5.07 27.23
N THR A 242 7.62 4.05 26.42
CA THR A 242 7.79 2.65 26.83
C THR A 242 9.26 2.24 26.86
N LEU A 243 10.11 2.89 26.04
CA LEU A 243 11.57 2.74 26.11
C LEU A 243 12.21 3.50 27.29
N SER A 244 11.50 4.45 27.90
CA SER A 244 12.02 5.36 28.94
C SER A 244 11.32 5.23 30.29
N GLN A 245 10.37 4.31 30.46
CA GLN A 245 10.00 3.85 31.80
C GLN A 245 11.25 3.22 32.41
N PRO A 246 11.87 3.87 33.40
CA PRO A 246 12.94 3.25 34.14
C PRO A 246 12.29 2.19 35.03
N ALA A 247 13.05 1.16 35.36
CA ALA A 247 12.80 0.35 36.54
C ALA A 247 12.97 1.18 37.82
N GLU A 248 12.21 2.28 37.97
CA GLU A 248 12.21 3.17 39.13
C GLU A 248 10.98 2.93 40.04
N GLU A 249 9.89 2.31 39.54
CA GLU A 249 8.73 1.93 40.37
C GLU A 249 8.87 0.55 41.07
N GLU A 250 9.94 -0.20 40.79
CA GLU A 250 10.43 -1.30 41.63
C GLU A 250 11.77 -0.93 42.28
N ALA A 251 11.85 0.24 42.90
CA ALA A 251 12.83 0.48 43.95
C ALA A 251 12.10 0.43 45.30
N PRO A 252 11.81 -0.77 45.85
CA PRO A 252 11.74 -0.88 47.30
C PRO A 252 13.15 -0.53 47.82
N GLY A 253 13.19 0.14 48.97
CA GLY A 253 14.41 0.72 49.52
C GLY A 253 15.58 -0.24 49.55
N GLU A 254 16.77 0.35 49.55
CA GLU A 254 18.08 -0.24 49.84
C GLU A 254 18.01 -1.58 50.62
N GLU A 255 17.83 -2.69 49.91
CA GLU A 255 18.26 -4.00 50.33
C GLU A 255 19.46 -4.37 49.47
N GLU A 256 20.56 -4.71 50.14
CA GLU A 256 21.78 -5.20 49.52
C GLU A 256 21.47 -6.37 48.58
N GLY A 257 21.71 -6.19 47.27
CA GLY A 257 21.82 -7.30 46.31
C GLY A 257 20.66 -7.46 45.31
N GLY A 258 20.33 -6.44 44.52
CA GLY A 258 19.28 -6.55 43.49
C GLY A 258 19.52 -5.83 42.15
N GLY A 259 20.71 -5.28 41.91
CA GLY A 259 20.98 -4.48 40.69
C GLY A 259 22.15 -5.06 39.90
N ALA A 260 21.88 -5.48 38.66
CA ALA A 260 22.81 -5.96 37.62
C ALA A 260 24.28 -6.19 38.05
N ARG A 261 24.78 -7.43 37.99
CA ARG A 261 26.17 -7.75 38.35
C ARG A 261 27.15 -6.75 37.72
N LYS A 262 28.11 -6.28 38.52
CA LYS A 262 29.17 -5.39 38.05
C LYS A 262 30.00 -6.13 36.99
N ARG A 263 30.55 -5.37 36.03
CA ARG A 263 31.44 -5.94 35.00
C ARG A 263 32.59 -6.70 35.67
N PRO A 264 32.92 -7.91 35.21
CA PRO A 264 33.95 -8.73 35.83
C PRO A 264 35.31 -8.03 35.76
N GLN A 265 36.07 -8.11 36.85
CA GLN A 265 37.41 -7.53 36.90
C GLN A 265 38.34 -8.29 35.95
N THR A 266 39.13 -7.54 35.17
CA THR A 266 40.09 -8.14 34.24
C THR A 266 41.19 -8.91 35.00
N PRO A 267 41.87 -9.86 34.35
CA PRO A 267 42.91 -10.66 35.01
C PRO A 267 44.01 -9.82 35.65
N TYR A 268 44.44 -8.75 34.98
CA TYR A 268 45.42 -7.79 35.51
C TYR A 268 44.93 -7.09 36.79
N PHE A 269 43.67 -6.65 36.85
CA PHE A 269 43.15 -5.97 38.04
C PHE A 269 43.01 -6.90 39.24
N ARG A 270 42.73 -8.19 39.01
CA ARG A 270 42.74 -9.21 40.06
C ARG A 270 44.14 -9.41 40.63
N TYR A 271 45.14 -9.57 39.74
CA TYR A 271 46.54 -9.64 40.12
C TYR A 271 47.01 -8.38 40.87
N PHE A 272 46.64 -7.20 40.35
CA PHE A 272 46.98 -5.93 40.95
C PHE A 272 46.42 -5.80 42.38
N ALA A 273 45.15 -6.18 42.59
CA ALA A 273 44.52 -6.14 43.91
C ALA A 273 45.25 -7.01 44.95
N GLU A 274 45.75 -8.17 44.54
CA GLU A 274 46.48 -9.09 45.42
C GLU A 274 47.93 -8.63 45.70
N HIS A 275 48.58 -8.03 44.70
CA HIS A 275 50.03 -7.75 44.77
C HIS A 275 50.37 -6.28 45.08
N GLN A 276 49.40 -5.36 45.04
CA GLN A 276 49.63 -3.92 45.28
C GLN A 276 50.22 -3.62 46.66
N GLU A 277 49.80 -4.32 47.73
CA GLU A 277 50.29 -4.06 49.09
C GLU A 277 51.75 -4.49 49.26
N ALA A 278 52.12 -5.62 48.64
CA ALA A 278 53.50 -6.10 48.64
C ALA A 278 54.42 -5.14 47.88
N ILE A 279 53.98 -4.68 46.70
CA ILE A 279 54.70 -3.71 45.88
C ILE A 279 54.81 -2.35 46.60
N THR A 280 53.77 -1.92 47.31
CA THR A 280 53.78 -0.67 48.09
C THR A 280 54.74 -0.75 49.27
N LYS A 281 54.80 -1.89 49.98
CA LYS A 281 55.78 -2.12 51.06
C LYS A 281 57.21 -2.12 50.54
N GLU A 282 57.45 -2.65 49.34
CA GLU A 282 58.77 -2.68 48.70
C GLU A 282 59.24 -1.29 48.23
N LEU A 283 58.31 -0.43 47.79
CA LEU A 283 58.62 0.94 47.33
C LEU A 283 58.72 1.98 48.46
N GLY A 284 58.26 1.62 49.67
CA GLY A 284 58.39 2.44 50.88
C GLY A 284 57.23 3.44 51.13
N PRO A 285 57.08 3.95 52.37
CA PRO A 285 56.02 4.89 52.73
C PRO A 285 56.21 6.22 51.99
N GLY A 286 55.36 6.49 51.00
CA GLY A 286 55.43 7.68 50.14
C GLY A 286 55.40 7.38 48.63
N ALA A 287 55.44 6.10 48.22
CA ALA A 287 55.34 5.69 46.83
C ALA A 287 54.03 6.15 46.18
N LYS A 288 54.11 6.69 44.96
CA LYS A 288 52.91 7.14 44.23
C LYS A 288 52.15 5.93 43.67
N VAL A 289 50.82 5.99 43.66
CA VAL A 289 49.95 4.94 43.07
C VAL A 289 50.36 4.60 41.63
N THR A 290 50.83 5.59 40.87
CA THR A 290 51.34 5.42 39.50
C THR A 290 52.60 4.56 39.42
N GLU A 291 53.47 4.62 40.43
CA GLU A 291 54.71 3.83 40.50
C GLU A 291 54.42 2.38 40.90
N VAL A 292 53.48 2.18 41.84
CA VAL A 292 52.95 0.87 42.23
C VAL A 292 52.28 0.18 41.04
N ALA A 293 51.43 0.90 40.30
CA ALA A 293 50.77 0.39 39.10
C ALA A 293 51.76 0.03 37.98
N LYS A 294 52.80 0.85 37.75
CA LYS A 294 53.82 0.56 36.75
C LYS A 294 54.58 -0.73 37.07
N LYS A 295 55.03 -0.87 38.32
CA LYS A 295 55.77 -2.06 38.77
C LYS A 295 54.90 -3.33 38.74
N ALA A 296 53.62 -3.23 39.09
CA ALA A 296 52.67 -4.34 38.99
C ALA A 296 52.39 -4.75 37.54
N SER A 297 52.32 -3.80 36.61
CA SER A 297 52.16 -4.08 35.17
C SER A 297 53.38 -4.81 34.59
N GLU A 298 54.59 -4.34 34.92
CA GLU A 298 55.84 -5.00 34.51
C GLU A 298 55.92 -6.43 35.06
N ALA A 299 55.57 -6.63 36.35
CA ALA A 299 55.52 -7.94 36.98
C ALA A 299 54.48 -8.86 36.31
N TRP A 300 53.26 -8.36 36.04
CA TRP A 300 52.23 -9.11 35.31
C TRP A 300 52.69 -9.56 33.92
N HIS A 301 53.36 -8.69 33.16
CA HIS A 301 53.87 -9.00 31.83
C HIS A 301 55.06 -9.98 31.83
N ALA A 302 55.78 -10.10 32.95
CA ALA A 302 56.85 -11.09 33.13
C ALA A 302 56.35 -12.48 33.55
N LEU A 303 55.10 -12.61 34.05
CA LEU A 303 54.54 -13.90 34.48
C LEU A 303 54.38 -14.90 33.30
N PRO A 304 54.78 -16.17 33.47
CA PRO A 304 54.48 -17.22 32.50
C PRO A 304 52.98 -17.53 32.47
N PRO A 305 52.47 -18.15 31.38
CA PRO A 305 51.04 -18.45 31.21
C PRO A 305 50.44 -19.24 32.37
N GLU A 306 51.20 -20.18 32.94
CA GLU A 306 50.80 -21.01 34.08
C GLU A 306 50.49 -20.18 35.34
N GLN A 307 51.22 -19.08 35.56
CA GLN A 307 51.01 -18.18 36.71
C GLN A 307 49.94 -17.11 36.42
N ARG A 308 49.57 -16.89 35.16
CA ARG A 308 48.43 -16.05 34.77
C ARG A 308 47.09 -16.80 34.77
N ALA A 309 47.12 -18.11 34.54
CA ALA A 309 45.92 -18.96 34.50
C ALA A 309 44.98 -18.77 35.71
N PRO A 310 45.45 -18.66 36.97
CA PRO A 310 44.59 -18.43 38.14
C PRO A 310 43.77 -17.13 38.08
N TYR A 311 44.20 -16.14 37.30
CA TYR A 311 43.49 -14.86 37.13
C TYR A 311 42.67 -14.85 35.82
N GLU A 312 43.13 -15.55 34.79
CA GLU A 312 42.47 -15.61 33.49
C GLU A 312 41.24 -16.53 33.48
N GLU A 313 41.32 -17.71 34.10
CA GLU A 313 40.21 -18.67 34.15
C GLU A 313 38.96 -18.12 34.85
N PRO A 314 39.02 -17.56 36.07
CA PRO A 314 37.83 -17.02 36.73
C PRO A 314 37.31 -15.77 36.02
N TYR A 315 38.17 -14.96 35.39
CA TYR A 315 37.72 -13.87 34.53
C TYR A 315 36.95 -14.37 33.31
N ARG A 316 37.40 -15.45 32.65
CA ARG A 316 36.67 -16.04 31.51
C ARG A 316 35.31 -16.54 31.95
N ALA A 317 35.24 -17.29 33.05
CA ALA A 317 33.98 -17.79 33.61
C ALA A 317 33.02 -16.64 33.98
N GLU A 318 33.48 -15.64 34.74
CA GLU A 318 32.64 -14.50 35.12
C GLU A 318 32.26 -13.60 33.94
N LYS A 319 33.10 -13.50 32.90
CA LYS A 319 32.78 -12.79 31.65
C LYS A 319 31.67 -13.50 30.89
N GLU A 320 31.69 -14.82 30.83
CA GLU A 320 30.61 -15.62 30.23
C GLU A 320 29.32 -15.50 31.03
N GLU A 321 29.37 -15.58 32.36
CA GLU A 321 28.20 -15.34 33.22
C GLU A 321 27.62 -13.93 33.07
N TYR A 322 28.47 -12.90 33.11
CA TYR A 322 28.06 -11.52 32.90
C TYR A 322 27.42 -11.34 31.51
N ALA A 323 27.98 -11.95 30.46
CA ALA A 323 27.38 -11.92 29.12
C ALA A 323 25.97 -12.55 29.10
N ARG A 324 25.80 -13.74 29.71
CA ARG A 324 24.49 -14.40 29.84
C ARG A 324 23.48 -13.56 30.60
N GLU A 325 23.89 -12.91 31.69
CA GLU A 325 23.00 -12.04 32.46
C GLU A 325 22.62 -10.76 31.70
N GLN A 326 23.55 -10.17 30.94
CA GLN A 326 23.22 -9.02 30.08
C GLN A 326 22.25 -9.42 28.96
N GLU A 327 22.39 -10.61 28.38
CA GLU A 327 21.43 -11.16 27.42
C GLU A 327 20.06 -11.40 28.06
N ALA A 328 20.00 -11.98 29.27
CA ALA A 328 18.76 -12.18 30.01
C ALA A 328 18.08 -10.85 30.39
N LEU A 329 18.85 -9.84 30.82
CA LEU A 329 18.33 -8.50 31.11
C LEU A 329 17.80 -7.82 29.85
N LYS A 330 18.53 -7.93 28.73
CA LYS A 330 18.09 -7.42 27.43
C LYS A 330 16.79 -8.10 26.99
N ALA A 331 16.68 -9.42 27.16
CA ALA A 331 15.48 -10.18 26.85
C ALA A 331 14.30 -9.77 27.75
N ARG A 332 14.51 -9.64 29.07
CA ARG A 332 13.48 -9.17 30.01
C ARG A 332 12.98 -7.76 29.65
N ARG A 333 13.89 -6.85 29.32
CA ARG A 333 13.53 -5.49 28.86
C ARG A 333 12.74 -5.51 27.56
N ALA A 334 13.13 -6.35 26.60
CA ALA A 334 12.39 -6.50 25.34
C ALA A 334 10.98 -7.07 25.58
N ALA A 335 10.84 -8.07 26.46
CA ALA A 335 9.54 -8.64 26.82
C ALA A 335 8.62 -7.61 27.50
N LEU A 336 9.14 -6.83 28.45
CA LEU A 336 8.39 -5.75 29.08
C LEU A 336 7.95 -4.67 28.08
N ALA A 337 8.83 -4.32 27.13
CA ALA A 337 8.48 -3.36 26.08
C ALA A 337 7.41 -3.90 25.13
N GLU A 338 7.41 -5.20 24.83
CA GLU A 338 6.38 -5.87 24.02
C GLU A 338 5.03 -5.96 24.74
N GLU A 339 5.04 -6.25 26.05
CA GLU A 339 3.82 -6.25 26.88
C GLU A 339 3.21 -4.84 26.97
N ALA A 340 4.04 -3.80 27.14
CA ALA A 340 3.58 -2.42 27.25
C ALA A 340 3.12 -1.80 25.91
N ASP A 341 3.62 -2.27 24.78
CA ASP A 341 3.29 -1.74 23.44
C ASP A 341 3.27 -2.88 22.41
N PRO A 342 2.20 -3.70 22.40
CA PRO A 342 2.10 -4.89 21.57
C PRO A 342 2.27 -4.61 20.07
N LEU A 343 2.77 -5.60 19.33
CA LEU A 343 2.93 -5.52 17.87
C LEU A 343 1.72 -4.93 17.12
N VAL A 344 0.51 -5.38 17.45
CA VAL A 344 -0.72 -4.92 16.76
C VAL A 344 -0.99 -3.44 16.95
N GLU A 345 -0.66 -2.87 18.12
CA GLU A 345 -0.80 -1.43 18.39
C GLU A 345 0.19 -0.63 17.55
N ARG A 346 1.43 -1.13 17.44
CA ARG A 346 2.46 -0.52 16.59
C ARG A 346 2.07 -0.57 15.11
N GLN A 347 1.49 -1.69 14.67
CA GLN A 347 0.95 -1.86 13.32
C GLN A 347 -0.22 -0.90 13.07
N TYR A 348 -1.16 -0.78 14.00
CA TYR A 348 -2.28 0.16 13.87
C TYR A 348 -1.82 1.61 13.77
N ARG A 349 -0.82 2.01 14.56
CA ARG A 349 -0.20 3.35 14.44
C ARG A 349 0.48 3.55 13.09
N LEU A 350 1.13 2.53 12.52
CA LEU A 350 1.72 2.58 11.18
C LEU A 350 0.65 2.84 10.10
N LEU A 351 -0.56 2.29 10.26
CA LEU A 351 -1.67 2.52 9.33
C LEU A 351 -2.21 3.95 9.37
N ALA A 352 -1.93 4.73 10.41
CA ALA A 352 -2.33 6.14 10.55
C ALA A 352 -3.83 6.38 10.20
N CYS A 353 -4.67 5.42 10.59
CA CYS A 353 -6.04 5.32 10.15
C CYS A 353 -6.92 4.76 11.26
N ALA A 354 -7.88 5.55 11.73
CA ALA A 354 -8.84 5.07 12.73
C ALA A 354 -9.87 4.14 12.08
N LEU A 355 -10.10 2.99 12.70
CA LEU A 355 -11.02 1.94 12.26
C LEU A 355 -12.01 1.64 13.38
N GLU A 356 -13.30 1.85 13.11
CA GLU A 356 -14.38 1.61 14.07
C GLU A 356 -15.43 0.68 13.44
N LEU A 357 -15.76 -0.42 14.10
CA LEU A 357 -16.78 -1.35 13.61
C LEU A 357 -18.13 -0.63 13.47
N VAL A 358 -18.78 -0.79 12.32
CA VAL A 358 -20.15 -0.31 12.10
C VAL A 358 -21.12 -1.30 12.75
N PRO A 359 -21.94 -0.88 13.74
CA PRO A 359 -22.88 -1.79 14.41
C PRO A 359 -23.94 -2.32 13.43
N ALA A 360 -24.25 -3.62 13.51
CA ALA A 360 -25.18 -4.29 12.61
C ALA A 360 -26.62 -3.71 12.65
N GLY A 361 -27.04 -3.13 13.77
CA GLY A 361 -28.36 -2.47 13.90
C GLY A 361 -28.41 -1.02 13.38
N SER A 362 -27.30 -0.45 12.93
CA SER A 362 -27.25 0.97 12.54
C SER A 362 -27.84 1.23 11.15
N LYS A 363 -28.35 2.45 10.91
CA LYS A 363 -28.81 2.85 9.56
C LYS A 363 -27.67 2.84 8.53
N VAL A 364 -26.44 3.09 8.98
CA VAL A 364 -25.24 2.97 8.14
C VAL A 364 -25.04 1.53 7.70
N TRP A 365 -25.15 0.55 8.61
CA TRP A 365 -25.08 -0.86 8.25
C TRP A 365 -26.14 -1.24 7.23
N ALA A 366 -27.40 -0.89 7.47
CA ALA A 366 -28.51 -1.19 6.56
C ALA A 366 -28.27 -0.62 5.14
N LEU A 367 -27.75 0.62 5.05
CA LEU A 367 -27.37 1.24 3.79
C LEU A 367 -26.24 0.46 3.08
N LEU A 368 -25.16 0.11 3.80
CA LEU A 368 -24.04 -0.63 3.22
C LEU A 368 -24.46 -2.04 2.78
N HIS A 369 -25.29 -2.70 3.59
CA HIS A 369 -25.84 -4.01 3.29
C HIS A 369 -26.66 -3.97 2.01
N GLU A 370 -27.57 -3.00 1.88
CA GLU A 370 -28.35 -2.78 0.67
C GLU A 370 -27.46 -2.46 -0.54
N TYR A 371 -26.43 -1.63 -0.36
CA TYR A 371 -25.56 -1.22 -1.45
C TYR A 371 -24.74 -2.41 -2.00
N VAL A 372 -24.19 -3.25 -1.13
CA VAL A 372 -23.49 -4.48 -1.54
C VAL A 372 -24.45 -5.47 -2.19
N ARG A 373 -25.62 -5.73 -1.56
CA ARG A 373 -26.59 -6.71 -2.03
C ARG A 373 -27.15 -6.37 -3.42
N SER A 374 -27.34 -5.09 -3.69
CA SER A 374 -27.97 -4.61 -4.93
C SER A 374 -26.98 -4.40 -6.09
N SER A 375 -25.69 -4.69 -5.95
CA SER A 375 -24.68 -4.42 -6.98
C SER A 375 -23.82 -5.65 -7.33
N ASN A 376 -24.43 -6.68 -7.91
CA ASN A 376 -23.81 -7.99 -8.17
C ASN A 376 -23.53 -8.29 -9.66
N GLU A 377 -23.70 -7.33 -10.56
CA GLU A 377 -23.76 -7.56 -12.02
C GLU A 377 -22.43 -7.98 -12.65
N ALA A 378 -21.31 -7.70 -11.99
CA ALA A 378 -19.96 -8.07 -12.42
C ALA A 378 -19.39 -9.31 -11.70
N VAL A 379 -20.18 -9.93 -10.83
CA VAL A 379 -19.85 -11.16 -10.09
C VAL A 379 -20.10 -12.39 -10.98
N PRO A 380 -19.30 -13.47 -10.86
CA PRO A 380 -19.50 -14.69 -11.64
C PRO A 380 -20.93 -15.27 -11.48
N PRO A 381 -21.49 -15.90 -12.53
CA PRO A 381 -22.78 -16.58 -12.45
C PRO A 381 -22.83 -17.62 -11.32
N GLY A 382 -23.98 -17.72 -10.65
CA GLY A 382 -24.16 -18.65 -9.52
C GLY A 382 -23.51 -18.19 -8.21
N ARG A 383 -22.93 -16.98 -8.17
CA ARG A 383 -22.34 -16.37 -6.98
C ARG A 383 -22.95 -14.99 -6.69
N ALA A 384 -22.82 -14.54 -5.44
CA ALA A 384 -23.26 -13.22 -5.00
C ALA A 384 -22.42 -12.69 -3.83
N LEU A 385 -22.25 -11.37 -3.76
CA LEU A 385 -21.60 -10.65 -2.67
C LEU A 385 -22.60 -10.36 -1.55
N ARG A 386 -22.21 -10.63 -0.31
CA ARG A 386 -22.95 -10.25 0.89
C ARG A 386 -22.05 -9.53 1.89
N LEU A 387 -22.58 -8.49 2.52
CA LEU A 387 -21.87 -7.75 3.54
C LEU A 387 -21.62 -8.66 4.75
N ALA A 388 -20.37 -8.76 5.20
CA ALA A 388 -20.00 -9.53 6.37
C ALA A 388 -19.67 -8.63 7.56
N ARG A 389 -18.83 -7.60 7.36
CA ARG A 389 -18.49 -6.55 8.33
C ARG A 389 -18.21 -5.24 7.60
N ALA A 390 -18.32 -4.13 8.31
CA ALA A 390 -17.96 -2.81 7.80
C ALA A 390 -17.30 -2.01 8.91
N PHE A 391 -16.31 -1.21 8.55
CA PHE A 391 -15.57 -0.37 9.49
C PHE A 391 -15.62 1.06 8.98
N ALA A 392 -16.12 1.97 9.81
CA ALA A 392 -15.96 3.40 9.59
C ALA A 392 -14.46 3.72 9.65
N LEU A 393 -14.00 4.44 8.64
CA LEU A 393 -12.59 4.68 8.40
C LEU A 393 -12.33 6.19 8.42
N ARG A 394 -11.30 6.60 9.18
CA ARG A 394 -10.84 8.00 9.24
C ARG A 394 -9.32 8.07 9.16
N ARG A 395 -8.82 8.39 7.98
CA ARG A 395 -7.39 8.56 7.74
C ARG A 395 -6.88 9.89 8.27
N GLN A 396 -5.66 9.88 8.82
CA GLN A 396 -5.03 11.09 9.34
C GLN A 396 -4.85 12.14 8.23
N GLY A 397 -5.31 13.37 8.48
CA GLY A 397 -5.18 14.51 7.56
C GLY A 397 -6.14 14.51 6.36
N GLU A 398 -6.82 13.41 6.07
CA GLU A 398 -7.70 13.30 4.90
C GLU A 398 -8.95 14.19 5.02
N GLU A 399 -9.52 14.30 6.22
CA GLU A 399 -10.66 15.18 6.53
C GLU A 399 -10.34 16.64 6.19
N ALA A 400 -9.20 17.14 6.67
CA ALA A 400 -8.74 18.51 6.41
C ALA A 400 -8.47 18.75 4.93
N ARG A 401 -7.90 17.76 4.23
CA ARG A 401 -7.64 17.82 2.79
C ARG A 401 -8.95 17.89 1.99
N PHE A 402 -9.95 17.11 2.38
CA PHE A 402 -11.27 17.05 1.73
C PHE A 402 -12.16 18.25 2.07
N GLY A 403 -11.92 18.96 3.17
CA GLY A 403 -12.76 20.09 3.63
C GLY A 403 -13.03 21.16 2.56
N ARG A 404 -12.09 21.38 1.61
CA ARG A 404 -12.26 22.31 0.46
C ARG A 404 -13.27 21.85 -0.59
N ARG A 405 -13.78 20.64 -0.46
CA ARG A 405 -14.71 19.96 -1.37
C ARG A 405 -15.99 19.54 -0.65
N ALA A 406 -16.09 19.76 0.66
CA ALA A 406 -17.23 19.34 1.48
C ALA A 406 -18.56 19.99 1.08
N SER A 407 -18.52 21.16 0.42
CA SER A 407 -19.70 21.86 -0.10
C SER A 407 -19.98 21.58 -1.58
N ASP A 408 -19.19 20.74 -2.26
CA ASP A 408 -19.44 20.44 -3.67
C ASP A 408 -20.81 19.76 -3.83
N PRO A 409 -21.65 20.15 -4.81
CA PRO A 409 -23.02 19.62 -4.93
C PRO A 409 -23.07 18.21 -5.53
N ASN A 410 -21.99 17.78 -6.20
CA ASN A 410 -21.90 16.48 -6.87
C ASN A 410 -20.86 15.61 -6.17
N ARG A 411 -21.25 15.05 -5.02
CA ARG A 411 -20.42 14.08 -4.27
C ARG A 411 -21.13 12.75 -4.25
N LEU A 412 -20.40 11.71 -4.65
CA LEU A 412 -20.89 10.35 -4.67
C LEU A 412 -20.12 9.51 -3.65
N LEU A 413 -20.80 8.54 -3.06
CA LEU A 413 -20.17 7.46 -2.31
C LEU A 413 -19.91 6.31 -3.28
N LEU A 414 -18.63 6.06 -3.61
CA LEU A 414 -18.22 5.17 -4.69
C LEU A 414 -17.23 4.10 -4.23
N TRP A 415 -17.25 2.97 -4.93
CA TRP A 415 -16.44 1.79 -4.65
C TRP A 415 -15.06 1.84 -5.31
N GLN A 416 -14.07 1.31 -4.62
CA GLN A 416 -12.77 0.95 -5.16
C GLN A 416 -12.34 -0.40 -4.57
N GLY A 417 -12.01 -1.37 -5.44
CA GLY A 417 -11.41 -2.63 -5.02
C GLY A 417 -9.89 -2.56 -5.07
N ALA A 418 -9.25 -3.37 -4.23
CA ALA A 418 -7.80 -3.55 -4.20
C ALA A 418 -7.46 -5.01 -3.78
N PRO A 419 -6.32 -5.55 -4.23
CA PRO A 419 -5.77 -6.80 -3.71
C PRO A 419 -5.55 -6.72 -2.19
N LEU A 420 -5.64 -7.86 -1.50
CA LEU A 420 -5.53 -7.91 -0.04
C LEU A 420 -4.20 -7.32 0.47
N ALA A 421 -3.08 -7.66 -0.19
CA ALA A 421 -1.75 -7.16 0.18
C ALA A 421 -1.57 -5.63 0.01
N SER A 422 -2.45 -4.96 -0.74
CA SER A 422 -2.39 -3.49 -0.90
C SER A 422 -2.99 -2.72 0.28
N TRP A 423 -3.74 -3.38 1.18
CA TRP A 423 -4.56 -2.67 2.18
C TRP A 423 -3.76 -1.90 3.22
N ALA A 424 -2.61 -2.41 3.70
CA ALA A 424 -1.77 -1.64 4.62
C ALA A 424 -1.29 -0.30 4.01
N ALA A 425 -0.95 -0.31 2.72
CA ALA A 425 -0.56 0.90 1.99
C ALA A 425 -1.76 1.80 1.68
N LEU A 426 -2.90 1.21 1.32
CA LEU A 426 -4.13 1.94 1.07
C LEU A 426 -4.60 2.69 2.34
N LEU A 427 -4.51 2.08 3.51
CA LEU A 427 -4.88 2.73 4.77
C LEU A 427 -3.86 3.79 5.20
N SER A 428 -2.56 3.49 5.12
CA SER A 428 -1.51 4.45 5.50
C SER A 428 -1.39 5.64 4.56
N GLN A 429 -1.39 5.42 3.25
CA GLN A 429 -1.09 6.45 2.24
C GLN A 429 -2.31 6.91 1.44
N GLY A 430 -3.34 6.07 1.34
CA GLY A 430 -4.57 6.37 0.61
C GLY A 430 -4.55 5.88 -0.82
N PRO A 431 -5.67 6.05 -1.54
CA PRO A 431 -5.70 5.85 -2.98
C PRO A 431 -4.68 6.77 -3.66
N ARG A 432 -3.79 6.19 -4.47
CA ARG A 432 -2.76 6.90 -5.24
C ARG A 432 -3.04 6.74 -6.73
N PRO A 433 -2.89 7.80 -7.54
CA PRO A 433 -2.85 7.64 -8.98
C PRO A 433 -1.66 6.76 -9.34
N ARG A 434 -1.79 6.03 -10.45
CA ARG A 434 -0.67 5.28 -11.03
C ARG A 434 0.54 6.19 -11.26
N ALA A 435 1.74 5.68 -10.99
CA ALA A 435 2.99 6.42 -11.10
C ALA A 435 3.23 7.00 -12.50
N ALA A 436 3.96 8.12 -12.58
CA ALA A 436 4.15 8.87 -13.83
C ALA A 436 4.96 8.10 -14.88
N GLU A 437 5.83 7.21 -14.44
CA GLU A 437 6.69 6.29 -15.20
C GLU A 437 5.97 5.05 -15.72
N ALA A 438 4.83 4.67 -15.14
CA ALA A 438 4.12 3.43 -15.50
C ALA A 438 3.40 3.51 -16.87
N PRO A 439 3.07 2.37 -17.49
CA PRO A 439 2.18 2.32 -18.65
C PRO A 439 0.80 2.95 -18.38
N ALA A 440 0.16 3.47 -19.42
CA ALA A 440 -1.25 3.89 -19.37
C ALA A 440 -2.22 2.73 -19.69
N ALA A 441 -1.69 1.54 -20.00
CA ALA A 441 -2.45 0.35 -20.37
C ALA A 441 -3.58 0.06 -19.39
N GLY A 442 -4.79 -0.12 -19.93
CA GLY A 442 -6.00 -0.38 -19.16
C GLY A 442 -6.65 0.83 -18.52
N LEU A 443 -6.13 2.05 -18.70
CA LEU A 443 -6.73 3.28 -18.16
C LEU A 443 -7.46 4.06 -19.25
N ALA A 444 -8.79 4.12 -19.17
CA ALA A 444 -9.60 4.81 -20.16
C ALA A 444 -9.40 6.34 -20.19
N PHE A 445 -9.05 6.93 -19.04
CA PHE A 445 -8.98 8.39 -18.85
C PHE A 445 -7.61 8.86 -18.34
N GLY A 446 -6.56 8.11 -18.66
CA GLY A 446 -5.21 8.39 -18.19
C GLY A 446 -5.02 8.17 -16.69
N LYS A 447 -3.93 8.70 -16.12
CA LYS A 447 -3.51 8.42 -14.74
C LYS A 447 -4.30 9.27 -13.75
N GLY A 448 -5.20 8.62 -13.00
CA GLY A 448 -6.05 9.24 -11.98
C GLY A 448 -6.49 8.21 -10.94
N LEU A 449 -7.40 8.62 -10.05
CA LEU A 449 -8.05 7.75 -9.08
C LEU A 449 -9.37 7.25 -9.66
N TYR A 450 -9.49 5.93 -9.84
CA TYR A 450 -10.63 5.29 -10.49
C TYR A 450 -11.58 4.66 -9.48
N PHE A 451 -12.86 5.02 -9.59
CA PHE A 451 -13.96 4.50 -8.79
C PHE A 451 -15.09 3.99 -9.68
N THR A 452 -15.94 3.15 -9.11
CA THR A 452 -17.17 2.64 -9.75
C THR A 452 -18.33 2.75 -8.78
N ASP A 453 -19.56 2.76 -9.31
CA ASP A 453 -20.78 2.78 -8.53
C ASP A 453 -21.36 1.37 -8.27
N LEU A 454 -20.70 0.31 -8.76
CA LEU A 454 -21.12 -1.08 -8.58
C LEU A 454 -20.09 -1.90 -7.77
N ALA A 455 -20.54 -2.49 -6.66
CA ALA A 455 -19.68 -3.30 -5.79
C ALA A 455 -19.08 -4.53 -6.51
N GLY A 456 -19.86 -5.21 -7.36
CA GLY A 456 -19.39 -6.35 -8.16
C GLY A 456 -18.27 -6.00 -9.13
N VAL A 457 -18.27 -4.77 -9.67
CA VAL A 457 -17.20 -4.28 -10.54
C VAL A 457 -15.93 -4.03 -9.74
N ALA A 458 -16.08 -3.40 -8.57
CA ALA A 458 -14.95 -3.19 -7.66
C ALA A 458 -14.33 -4.52 -7.19
N ALA A 459 -15.16 -5.54 -6.91
CA ALA A 459 -14.72 -6.86 -6.48
C ALA A 459 -13.83 -7.59 -7.50
N ARG A 460 -13.94 -7.30 -8.80
CA ARG A 460 -13.01 -7.86 -9.82
C ARG A 460 -11.55 -7.52 -9.52
N ARG A 461 -11.28 -6.34 -8.95
CA ARG A 461 -9.94 -5.90 -8.56
C ARG A 461 -9.42 -6.56 -7.27
N CYS A 462 -10.26 -7.30 -6.57
CA CYS A 462 -9.88 -8.07 -5.39
C CYS A 462 -9.41 -9.49 -5.73
N GLY A 463 -9.42 -9.88 -7.00
CA GLY A 463 -9.04 -11.23 -7.44
C GLY A 463 -10.12 -12.29 -7.19
N ILE A 464 -11.40 -11.94 -7.36
CA ILE A 464 -12.46 -12.95 -7.36
C ILE A 464 -12.19 -13.99 -8.45
N PRO A 465 -12.46 -15.28 -8.18
CA PRO A 465 -12.16 -16.33 -9.14
C PRO A 465 -12.99 -16.13 -10.41
N GLY A 466 -12.36 -16.34 -11.57
CA GLY A 466 -13.05 -16.36 -12.85
C GLY A 466 -14.01 -17.54 -12.96
N ALA A 467 -14.79 -17.59 -14.04
CA ALA A 467 -15.76 -18.66 -14.32
C ALA A 467 -15.12 -20.08 -14.46
N GLY A 468 -13.78 -20.19 -14.43
CA GLY A 468 -12.99 -21.41 -14.68
C GLY A 468 -12.46 -22.17 -13.47
N GLY A 469 -12.83 -21.82 -12.22
CA GLY A 469 -12.63 -22.71 -11.07
C GLY A 469 -11.28 -22.65 -10.34
N GLU A 470 -10.55 -21.53 -10.35
CA GLU A 470 -9.44 -21.34 -9.41
C GLU A 470 -9.94 -20.99 -8.00
N GLN A 471 -9.20 -21.39 -6.96
CA GLN A 471 -9.52 -21.12 -5.56
C GLN A 471 -9.28 -19.63 -5.21
N GLY A 472 -10.15 -18.74 -5.67
CA GLY A 472 -10.12 -17.33 -5.27
C GLY A 472 -10.63 -17.13 -3.83
N CYS A 473 -10.24 -16.01 -3.21
CA CYS A 473 -10.65 -15.72 -1.84
C CYS A 473 -12.16 -15.42 -1.76
N ASN A 474 -12.88 -16.13 -0.90
CA ASN A 474 -14.30 -15.82 -0.64
C ASN A 474 -14.48 -14.61 0.30
N ARG A 475 -13.38 -14.07 0.85
CA ARG A 475 -13.36 -12.91 1.74
C ARG A 475 -12.72 -11.73 1.00
N LEU A 476 -13.50 -10.70 0.75
CA LEU A 476 -13.14 -9.57 -0.10
C LEU A 476 -13.24 -8.27 0.68
N PHE A 477 -12.32 -7.35 0.40
CA PHE A 477 -12.32 -6.03 1.02
C PHE A 477 -12.48 -4.98 -0.05
N LEU A 478 -13.45 -4.08 0.15
CA LEU A 478 -13.78 -2.99 -0.75
C LEU A 478 -13.67 -1.66 0.01
N LEU A 479 -13.06 -0.67 -0.64
CA LEU A 479 -13.04 0.70 -0.14
C LEU A 479 -14.30 1.40 -0.62
N LEU A 480 -14.98 2.07 0.29
CA LEU A 480 -16.06 2.99 -0.04
C LEU A 480 -15.61 4.41 0.31
N ALA A 481 -15.53 5.27 -0.72
CA ALA A 481 -14.99 6.62 -0.59
C ALA A 481 -16.02 7.65 -1.04
N GLU A 482 -16.06 8.77 -0.33
CA GLU A 482 -16.75 9.96 -0.80
C GLU A 482 -15.86 10.70 -1.80
N VAL A 483 -16.38 10.84 -3.01
CA VAL A 483 -15.68 11.42 -4.15
C VAL A 483 -16.41 12.69 -4.59
N ALA A 484 -15.74 13.82 -4.45
CA ALA A 484 -16.22 15.10 -4.91
C ALA A 484 -15.92 15.28 -6.39
N LEU A 485 -16.91 14.97 -7.23
CA LEU A 485 -16.80 15.04 -8.68
C LEU A 485 -16.94 16.48 -9.18
N GLY A 486 -17.71 17.31 -8.50
CA GLY A 486 -17.97 18.69 -8.93
C GLY A 486 -18.60 18.73 -10.33
N LYS A 487 -18.18 19.69 -11.15
CA LYS A 487 -18.56 19.74 -12.57
C LYS A 487 -17.86 18.58 -13.29
N CYS A 488 -18.55 17.48 -13.54
CA CYS A 488 -17.95 16.24 -14.06
C CYS A 488 -18.04 16.16 -15.60
N GLN A 489 -16.89 15.98 -16.26
CA GLN A 489 -16.84 15.78 -17.72
C GLN A 489 -17.42 14.42 -18.08
N GLN A 490 -18.41 14.39 -18.98
CA GLN A 490 -19.04 13.14 -19.42
C GLN A 490 -18.33 12.62 -20.68
N ALA A 491 -18.08 11.32 -20.75
CA ALA A 491 -17.46 10.68 -21.91
C ALA A 491 -18.11 9.32 -22.23
N LEU A 492 -18.33 9.06 -23.52
CA LEU A 492 -18.85 7.78 -24.05
C LEU A 492 -17.74 6.92 -24.68
N GLN A 493 -16.53 7.47 -24.80
CA GLN A 493 -15.35 6.85 -25.40
C GLN A 493 -14.13 7.10 -24.49
N PRO A 494 -13.11 6.22 -24.51
CA PRO A 494 -11.85 6.46 -23.82
C PRO A 494 -11.15 7.74 -24.30
N GLN A 495 -10.50 8.44 -23.37
CA GLN A 495 -9.73 9.66 -23.60
C GLN A 495 -8.42 9.57 -22.80
N ALA A 496 -7.41 8.91 -23.38
CA ALA A 496 -6.17 8.56 -22.67
C ALA A 496 -5.40 9.77 -22.10
N ASP A 497 -5.60 10.95 -22.66
CA ASP A 497 -4.99 12.22 -22.27
C ASP A 497 -5.86 13.07 -21.33
N ALA A 498 -7.01 12.57 -20.87
CA ALA A 498 -7.94 13.31 -20.02
C ALA A 498 -7.29 13.85 -18.74
N GLY A 499 -6.35 13.12 -18.13
CA GLY A 499 -5.61 13.61 -16.96
C GLY A 499 -4.78 14.88 -17.18
N LYS A 500 -4.43 15.22 -18.44
CA LYS A 500 -3.72 16.46 -18.79
C LYS A 500 -4.67 17.62 -19.07
N TYR A 501 -5.86 17.34 -19.57
CA TYR A 501 -6.74 18.36 -20.18
C TYR A 501 -8.13 18.49 -19.52
N CYS A 502 -8.46 17.63 -18.56
CA CYS A 502 -9.73 17.70 -17.83
C CYS A 502 -9.80 18.97 -16.97
N LYS A 503 -10.40 20.03 -17.51
CA LYS A 503 -10.60 21.33 -16.82
C LYS A 503 -11.53 21.20 -15.61
N GLN A 504 -12.41 20.21 -15.67
CA GLN A 504 -13.43 19.85 -14.70
C GLN A 504 -12.86 19.22 -13.42
N GLY A 505 -11.66 18.64 -13.49
CA GLY A 505 -11.05 17.89 -12.38
C GLY A 505 -11.64 16.49 -12.16
N SER A 506 -12.68 16.11 -12.90
CA SER A 506 -13.22 14.75 -12.90
C SER A 506 -13.85 14.36 -14.24
N VAL A 507 -13.82 13.05 -14.53
CA VAL A 507 -14.42 12.44 -15.72
C VAL A 507 -15.35 11.30 -15.30
N LEU A 508 -16.50 11.20 -15.96
CA LEU A 508 -17.43 10.07 -15.90
C LEU A 508 -17.45 9.39 -17.27
N GLY A 509 -16.86 8.20 -17.35
CA GLY A 509 -17.09 7.23 -18.41
C GLY A 509 -18.48 6.64 -18.26
N GLN A 510 -19.38 6.97 -19.17
CA GLN A 510 -20.79 6.61 -19.07
C GLN A 510 -21.00 5.16 -19.51
N GLY A 511 -21.23 4.26 -18.56
CA GLY A 511 -21.47 2.84 -18.83
C GLY A 511 -22.83 2.54 -19.45
N ALA A 512 -22.90 1.42 -20.18
CA ALA A 512 -24.15 0.81 -20.65
C ALA A 512 -25.01 0.27 -19.49
N LEU A 513 -24.39 -0.08 -18.36
CA LEU A 513 -25.04 -0.56 -17.15
C LEU A 513 -24.81 0.44 -16.01
N VAL A 514 -25.87 0.88 -15.36
CA VAL A 514 -25.82 1.90 -14.29
C VAL A 514 -26.74 1.53 -13.13
N PRO A 515 -26.41 1.88 -11.87
CA PRO A 515 -27.37 1.75 -10.77
C PRO A 515 -28.67 2.50 -11.10
N ASN A 516 -29.82 1.92 -10.73
CA ASN A 516 -31.12 2.54 -10.98
C ASN A 516 -31.19 3.94 -10.35
N PRO A 517 -31.28 5.03 -11.15
CA PRO A 517 -31.27 6.39 -10.62
C PRO A 517 -32.42 6.68 -9.65
N ALA A 518 -33.56 5.98 -9.79
CA ALA A 518 -34.71 6.11 -8.90
C ALA A 518 -34.47 5.54 -7.50
N ARG A 519 -33.46 4.67 -7.33
CA ARG A 519 -33.09 4.10 -6.03
C ARG A 519 -31.94 4.84 -5.35
N ALA A 520 -31.38 5.86 -6.00
CA ALA A 520 -30.32 6.66 -5.41
C ALA A 520 -30.80 7.35 -4.13
N ARG A 521 -30.00 7.28 -3.07
CA ARG A 521 -30.28 7.95 -1.78
C ARG A 521 -29.31 9.10 -1.55
N THR A 522 -29.77 10.17 -0.94
CA THR A 522 -28.93 11.29 -0.52
C THR A 522 -28.80 11.27 0.99
N LEU A 523 -27.57 11.23 1.49
CA LEU A 523 -27.28 11.30 2.92
C LEU A 523 -27.47 12.73 3.44
N ALA A 524 -27.65 12.89 4.75
CA ALA A 524 -27.81 14.22 5.38
C ALA A 524 -26.65 15.18 5.08
N CYS A 525 -25.45 14.65 4.85
CA CYS A 525 -24.29 15.45 4.46
C CYS A 525 -24.33 15.94 2.99
N GLY A 526 -25.32 15.53 2.19
CA GLY A 526 -25.46 15.87 0.77
C GLY A 526 -24.78 14.89 -0.19
N THR A 527 -24.09 13.87 0.33
CA THR A 527 -23.46 12.83 -0.49
C THR A 527 -24.51 11.88 -1.04
N ARG A 528 -24.47 11.59 -2.35
CA ARG A 528 -25.40 10.66 -3.00
C ARG A 528 -24.82 9.24 -3.05
N VAL A 529 -25.67 8.26 -2.83
CA VAL A 529 -25.35 6.82 -2.85
C VAL A 529 -26.14 6.17 -3.98
N PRO A 530 -25.50 5.76 -5.07
CA PRO A 530 -26.18 5.18 -6.23
C PRO A 530 -26.45 3.69 -6.01
N LEU A 531 -27.54 3.39 -5.29
CA LEU A 531 -27.96 2.02 -5.01
C LEU A 531 -28.46 1.30 -6.27
N GLY A 532 -28.19 0.00 -6.36
CA GLY A 532 -28.73 -0.85 -7.42
C GLY A 532 -30.18 -1.26 -7.19
N PRO A 533 -30.73 -2.22 -7.95
CA PRO A 533 -30.05 -2.99 -8.99
C PRO A 533 -29.63 -2.12 -10.17
N ALA A 534 -28.67 -2.60 -10.94
CA ALA A 534 -28.29 -1.91 -12.16
C ALA A 534 -29.31 -2.11 -13.28
N VAL A 535 -29.46 -1.10 -14.12
CA VAL A 535 -30.35 -1.03 -15.26
C VAL A 535 -29.57 -0.61 -16.51
N ALA A 536 -30.07 -1.00 -17.68
CA ALA A 536 -29.48 -0.58 -18.94
C ALA A 536 -29.70 0.92 -19.17
N ARG A 537 -28.61 1.62 -19.52
CA ARG A 537 -28.64 3.01 -20.00
C ARG A 537 -28.92 2.99 -21.51
N PRO A 538 -29.91 3.75 -22.01
CA PRO A 538 -30.13 3.90 -23.45
C PRO A 538 -28.91 4.52 -24.14
N GLY A 539 -28.58 4.04 -25.33
CA GLY A 539 -27.50 4.57 -26.18
C GLY A 539 -26.31 3.63 -26.34
N ARG A 540 -25.34 4.05 -27.16
CA ARG A 540 -24.08 3.31 -27.36
C ARG A 540 -22.99 3.89 -26.47
N SER A 541 -22.27 3.02 -25.79
CA SER A 541 -21.10 3.36 -24.99
C SER A 541 -19.98 2.36 -25.24
N ALA A 542 -18.73 2.82 -25.14
CA ALA A 542 -17.55 1.95 -25.08
C ALA A 542 -17.34 1.31 -23.70
N PHE A 543 -18.14 1.67 -22.70
CA PHE A 543 -18.01 1.22 -21.32
C PHE A 543 -19.16 0.29 -20.92
N GLU A 544 -18.84 -0.84 -20.30
CA GLU A 544 -19.85 -1.76 -19.74
C GLU A 544 -20.57 -1.12 -18.54
N HIS A 545 -19.81 -0.49 -17.64
CA HIS A 545 -20.31 0.15 -16.42
C HIS A 545 -19.73 1.56 -16.27
N ASN A 546 -20.27 2.35 -15.34
CA ASN A 546 -19.71 3.67 -15.08
C ASN A 546 -18.29 3.58 -14.51
N GLU A 547 -17.44 4.51 -14.95
CA GLU A 547 -16.12 4.75 -14.37
C GLU A 547 -15.98 6.23 -13.99
N TYR A 548 -15.68 6.49 -12.73
CA TYR A 548 -15.49 7.84 -12.20
C TYR A 548 -14.00 8.05 -11.93
N VAL A 549 -13.44 9.09 -12.54
CA VAL A 549 -12.01 9.40 -12.41
C VAL A 549 -11.83 10.80 -11.86
N VAL A 550 -11.00 10.93 -10.83
CA VAL A 550 -10.54 12.22 -10.30
C VAL A 550 -9.01 12.29 -10.32
N TYR A 551 -8.47 13.48 -10.53
CA TYR A 551 -7.02 13.68 -10.70
C TYR A 551 -6.36 14.34 -9.49
N ASN A 552 -7.15 14.73 -8.48
CA ASN A 552 -6.66 15.33 -7.25
C ASN A 552 -7.09 14.51 -6.04
N ALA A 553 -6.14 14.05 -5.22
CA ALA A 553 -6.42 13.30 -4.00
C ALA A 553 -7.27 14.08 -2.97
N GLY A 554 -7.30 15.41 -3.04
CA GLY A 554 -8.18 16.24 -2.22
C GLY A 554 -9.67 16.15 -2.57
N GLN A 555 -10.03 15.52 -3.70
CA GLN A 555 -11.40 15.18 -4.06
C GLN A 555 -11.89 13.87 -3.45
N VAL A 556 -11.03 13.14 -2.73
CA VAL A 556 -11.34 11.82 -2.20
C VAL A 556 -11.17 11.81 -0.69
N ARG A 557 -12.18 11.27 -0.02
CA ARG A 557 -12.14 10.90 1.40
C ARG A 557 -12.68 9.49 1.55
N ALA A 558 -11.84 8.58 2.02
CA ALA A 558 -12.27 7.24 2.35
C ALA A 558 -13.23 7.29 3.56
N ARG A 559 -14.27 6.45 3.55
CA ARG A 559 -15.33 6.45 4.57
C ARG A 559 -15.50 5.10 5.23
N TYR A 560 -15.43 4.02 4.45
CA TYR A 560 -15.63 2.68 4.98
C TYR A 560 -14.68 1.67 4.35
N VAL A 561 -14.21 0.73 5.17
CA VAL A 561 -13.73 -0.58 4.72
C VAL A 561 -14.92 -1.52 4.78
N VAL A 562 -15.23 -2.18 3.68
CA VAL A 562 -16.35 -3.11 3.58
C VAL A 562 -15.80 -4.50 3.35
N GLU A 563 -16.00 -5.39 4.31
CA GLU A 563 -15.74 -6.81 4.16
C GLU A 563 -16.98 -7.48 3.56
N ALA A 564 -16.83 -8.04 2.38
CA ALA A 564 -17.87 -8.79 1.68
C ALA A 564 -17.46 -10.26 1.56
N ARG A 565 -18.43 -11.15 1.66
CA ARG A 565 -18.28 -12.56 1.33
C ARG A 565 -18.82 -12.86 -0.05
N LEU A 566 -18.04 -13.60 -0.83
CA LEU A 566 -18.46 -14.18 -2.08
C LEU A 566 -19.14 -15.53 -1.78
N LEU A 567 -20.46 -15.60 -1.89
CA LEU A 567 -21.26 -16.79 -1.57
C LEU A 567 -21.81 -17.41 -2.85
N SER A 568 -22.26 -18.67 -2.79
CA SER A 568 -23.20 -19.20 -3.79
C SER A 568 -24.53 -18.44 -3.71
N THR A 569 -25.29 -18.43 -4.80
CA THR A 569 -26.61 -17.78 -4.81
C THR A 569 -27.57 -18.39 -3.77
N ALA A 570 -27.46 -19.70 -3.51
CA ALA A 570 -28.25 -20.37 -2.48
C ALA A 570 -27.87 -19.91 -1.06
N GLU A 571 -26.58 -19.89 -0.74
CA GLU A 571 -26.09 -19.38 0.55
C GLU A 571 -26.43 -17.90 0.74
N ALA A 572 -26.33 -17.10 -0.33
CA ALA A 572 -26.67 -15.69 -0.30
C ALA A 572 -28.16 -15.46 -0.04
N ALA A 573 -29.04 -16.26 -0.65
CA ALA A 573 -30.48 -16.20 -0.40
C ALA A 573 -30.82 -16.60 1.04
N ALA A 574 -30.16 -17.64 1.58
CA ALA A 574 -30.32 -18.03 2.98
C ALA A 574 -29.86 -16.93 3.94
N ALA A 575 -28.72 -16.28 3.66
CA ALA A 575 -28.23 -15.15 4.44
C ALA A 575 -29.20 -13.95 4.41
N ASP A 576 -29.77 -13.64 3.24
CA ASP A 576 -30.76 -12.56 3.12
C ASP A 576 -32.04 -12.87 3.90
N ALA A 577 -32.52 -14.12 3.86
CA ALA A 577 -33.69 -14.54 4.61
C ALA A 577 -33.46 -14.47 6.12
N ALA A 578 -32.28 -14.89 6.60
CA ALA A 578 -31.91 -14.77 8.01
C ALA A 578 -31.83 -13.31 8.46
N ALA A 579 -31.24 -12.44 7.64
CA ALA A 579 -31.18 -11.00 7.94
C ALA A 579 -32.56 -10.35 7.96
N ALA A 580 -33.47 -10.75 7.07
CA ALA A 580 -34.84 -10.27 7.03
C ALA A 580 -35.70 -10.77 8.20
N ALA A 581 -35.40 -11.95 8.76
CA ALA A 581 -36.10 -12.48 9.94
C ALA A 581 -35.60 -11.85 11.26
N ALA A 582 -34.39 -11.31 11.27
CA ALA A 582 -33.78 -10.67 12.44
C ALA A 582 -34.10 -9.16 12.55
N ALA A 583 -34.56 -8.55 11.45
CA ALA A 583 -35.01 -7.16 11.36
C ALA A 583 -36.52 -7.07 11.56
#